data_AF-A0A538NI70-F1
#
_entry.id   AF-A0A538NI70-F1
#
_cell.length_a   1.000
_cell.length_b   1.000
_cell.length_c   1.000
_cell.angle_alpha   90.00
_cell.angle_beta   90.00
_cell.angle_gamma   90.00
#
_symmetry.space_group_name_H-M   'P 1'
#
loop_
_entity.id
_entity.type
_entity.pdbx_description
1 polymer ?
#
loop_
_entity_poly.entity_id
_entity_poly.type
_entity_poly.pdbx_seq_one_letter_code
_entity_poly.pdbx_strand_id
1 'polypeptide(L)' 'MSPHWKEKIQFRLCSWVTNEKLSCDLVVVGVGAVPVTELLEKTVIALDDGIVVNEYLETSRTGIYAAGDVANYPDTIF' A
#
# COMPACT_ATOMS: atom_id res chain seq x y z
N MET A 1 1.53 24.29 -38.05
CA MET A 1 0.60 23.40 -37.32
C MET A 1 1.29 22.96 -36.04
N SER A 2 0.85 23.46 -34.88
CA SER A 2 1.44 23.09 -33.58
C SER A 2 0.95 21.70 -33.16
N PRO A 3 1.80 20.83 -32.57
CA PRO A 3 1.37 19.52 -32.10
C PRO A 3 0.34 19.68 -30.97
N HIS A 4 -0.81 19.03 -31.13
CA HIS A 4 -2.00 19.10 -30.27
C HIS A 4 -1.89 18.29 -28.97
N TRP A 5 -0.75 17.63 -28.71
CA TRP A 5 -0.52 16.82 -27.51
C TRP A 5 -0.03 17.62 -26.29
N LYS A 6 0.05 18.96 -26.36
CA LYS A 6 0.44 19.84 -25.24
C LYS A 6 -0.66 20.03 -24.19
N GLU A 7 -1.52 19.06 -23.96
CA GLU A 7 -2.27 19.01 -22.69
C GLU A 7 -1.29 18.51 -21.61
N LYS A 8 -0.42 19.42 -21.16
CA LYS A 8 0.45 19.19 -20.00
C LYS A 8 -0.48 18.91 -18.82
N ILE A 9 -0.52 17.66 -18.35
CA ILE A 9 -0.94 17.35 -17.00
C ILE A 9 -0.03 18.18 -16.08
N GLN A 10 -0.52 19.32 -15.60
CA GLN A 10 0.21 20.11 -14.61
C GLN A 10 -0.02 19.45 -13.25
N PHE A 11 0.94 18.61 -12.84
CA PHE A 11 1.02 18.20 -11.45
C PHE A 11 1.20 19.44 -10.58
N ARG A 12 0.28 19.68 -9.65
CA ARG A 12 0.43 20.73 -8.64
C ARG A 12 0.87 20.06 -7.34
N LEU A 13 2.17 20.03 -7.09
CA LEU A 13 2.65 19.78 -5.73
C LEU A 13 2.48 21.07 -4.93
N CYS A 14 1.79 20.99 -3.81
CA CYS A 14 1.78 22.04 -2.79
C CYS A 14 2.59 21.52 -1.62
N SER A 15 3.64 22.24 -1.22
CA SER A 15 4.31 21.93 0.04
C SER A 15 3.32 22.18 1.19
N TRP A 16 3.15 21.20 2.07
CA TRP A 16 2.33 21.40 3.27
C TRP A 16 2.91 22.46 4.22
N VAL A 17 4.23 22.66 4.18
CA VAL A 17 4.95 23.56 5.10
C VAL A 17 4.93 25.02 4.62
N THR A 18 5.20 25.27 3.33
CA THR A 18 5.33 26.65 2.81
C THR A 18 4.17 27.09 1.91
N ASN A 19 3.20 26.20 1.64
CA ASN A 19 2.11 26.39 0.66
C ASN A 19 2.60 26.83 -0.74
N GLU A 20 3.87 26.53 -1.05
CA GLU A 20 4.48 26.85 -2.33
C GLU A 20 4.14 25.78 -3.38
N LYS A 21 4.01 26.24 -4.63
CA LYS A 21 3.80 25.37 -5.78
C LYS A 21 5.15 24.98 -6.38
N LEU A 22 5.40 23.67 -6.47
CA LEU A 22 6.62 23.15 -7.08
C LEU A 22 6.37 22.79 -8.55
N SER A 23 7.16 23.39 -9.46
CA SER A 23 7.13 23.01 -10.88
C SER A 23 7.89 21.70 -11.07
N CYS A 24 7.27 20.72 -11.71
CA CYS A 24 7.88 19.43 -12.01
C CYS A 24 7.31 18.86 -13.31
N ASP A 25 8.13 18.05 -13.99
CA ASP A 25 7.72 17.30 -15.19
C ASP A 25 7.24 15.86 -14.83
N LEU A 26 7.61 15.36 -13.64
CA LEU A 26 7.20 14.05 -13.10
C LEU A 26 7.12 14.10 -11.57
N VAL A 27 6.17 13.34 -11.01
CA VAL A 27 6.04 13.09 -9.57
C VAL A 27 5.97 11.59 -9.31
N VAL A 28 6.73 11.11 -8.33
CA VAL A 28 6.64 9.73 -7.81
C VAL A 28 6.21 9.82 -6.35
N VAL A 29 5.20 9.05 -5.95
CA VAL A 29 4.63 9.05 -4.60
C VAL A 29 4.76 7.67 -3.99
N GLY A 30 5.42 7.58 -2.84
CA GLY A 30 5.48 6.38 -2.01
C GLY A 30 5.13 6.74 -0.57
N VAL A 31 3.89 6.49 -0.16
CA VAL A 31 3.35 6.89 1.16
C VAL A 31 2.96 5.67 2.01
N GLY A 32 3.59 4.52 1.74
CA GLY A 32 3.24 3.23 2.32
C GLY A 32 2.34 2.40 1.41
N ALA A 33 2.10 1.17 1.84
CA ALA A 33 1.19 0.21 1.22
C ALA A 33 0.17 -0.25 2.26
N VAL A 34 -0.99 -0.70 1.79
CA VAL A 34 -2.04 -1.29 2.65
C VAL A 34 -2.23 -2.74 2.19
N PRO A 35 -2.20 -3.72 3.10
CA PRO A 35 -2.49 -5.11 2.77
C PRO A 35 -3.89 -5.27 2.16
N VAL A 36 -3.98 -6.03 1.05
CA VAL A 36 -5.23 -6.30 0.35
C VAL A 36 -5.94 -7.46 1.04
N THR A 37 -6.85 -7.16 1.98
CA THR A 37 -7.51 -8.14 2.86
C THR A 37 -9.04 -8.19 2.72
N GLU A 38 -9.60 -7.48 1.75
CA GLU A 38 -11.06 -7.29 1.60
C GLU A 38 -11.83 -8.60 1.44
N LEU A 39 -11.21 -9.61 0.80
CA LEU A 39 -11.79 -10.93 0.63
C LEU A 39 -12.00 -11.68 1.96
N LEU A 40 -11.30 -11.28 3.02
CA LEU A 40 -11.24 -11.99 4.30
C LEU A 40 -12.03 -11.31 5.42
N GLU A 41 -12.47 -10.06 5.25
CA GLU A 41 -13.16 -9.24 6.27
C GLU A 41 -14.37 -9.92 6.92
N LYS A 42 -15.04 -10.83 6.21
CA LYS A 42 -16.24 -11.55 6.69
C LYS A 42 -15.97 -13.01 7.01
N THR A 43 -14.71 -13.38 7.14
CA THR A 43 -14.29 -14.76 7.45
C THR A 43 -13.84 -14.87 8.91
N VAL A 44 -13.51 -16.08 9.34
CA VAL A 44 -12.90 -16.34 10.66
C VAL A 44 -11.39 -16.12 10.68
N ILE A 45 -10.79 -15.74 9.54
CA ILE A 45 -9.36 -15.47 9.43
C ILE A 45 -9.06 -14.15 10.13
N ALA A 46 -8.14 -14.17 11.09
CA ALA A 46 -7.76 -12.99 11.85
C ALA A 46 -6.98 -11.99 10.99
N LEU A 47 -7.33 -10.72 11.10
CA LEU A 47 -6.70 -9.60 10.40
C LEU A 47 -6.24 -8.54 11.40
N ASP A 48 -5.02 -8.04 11.22
CA ASP A 48 -4.43 -6.92 11.94
C ASP A 48 -3.28 -6.38 11.08
N ASP A 49 -3.44 -5.21 10.46
CA ASP A 49 -2.51 -4.67 9.43
C ASP A 49 -1.94 -5.73 8.48
N GLY A 50 -2.81 -6.61 7.98
CA GLY A 50 -2.44 -7.84 7.25
C GLY A 50 -3.18 -9.07 7.75
N ILE A 51 -2.89 -10.22 7.15
CA ILE A 51 -3.39 -11.53 7.56
C ILE A 51 -2.49 -12.03 8.68
N VAL A 52 -3.05 -12.21 9.88
CA VAL A 52 -2.29 -12.71 11.03
C VAL A 52 -1.93 -14.17 10.81
N VAL A 53 -0.65 -14.49 10.92
CA VAL A 53 -0.13 -15.86 10.77
C VAL A 53 0.77 -16.25 11.93
N ASN A 54 0.97 -17.55 12.13
CA ASN A 54 1.95 -18.09 13.05
C ASN A 54 3.37 -18.17 12.42
N GLU A 55 4.34 -18.73 13.15
CA GLU A 55 5.73 -18.87 12.69
C GLU A 55 5.90 -19.80 11.47
N TYR A 56 4.86 -20.54 11.10
CA TYR A 56 4.79 -21.39 9.91
C TYR A 56 3.97 -20.76 8.78
N LEU A 57 3.60 -19.49 8.92
CA LEU A 57 2.76 -18.74 7.99
C LEU A 57 1.31 -19.24 7.88
N GLU A 58 0.86 -20.05 8.83
CA GLU A 58 -0.51 -20.55 8.88
C GLU A 58 -1.43 -19.52 9.56
N THR A 59 -2.60 -19.28 8.97
CA THR A 59 -3.62 -18.37 9.51
C THR A 59 -4.35 -18.98 10.71
N SER A 60 -5.31 -18.25 11.30
CA SER A 60 -6.21 -18.80 12.32
C SER A 60 -7.12 -19.94 11.82
N ARG A 61 -7.14 -20.22 10.50
CA ARG A 61 -7.85 -21.35 9.91
C ARG A 61 -6.85 -22.39 9.39
N THR A 62 -6.89 -23.58 10.00
CA THR A 62 -6.02 -24.70 9.67
C THR A 62 -6.02 -25.02 8.17
N GLY A 63 -4.83 -25.21 7.61
CA GLY A 63 -4.61 -25.51 6.20
C GLY A 63 -4.69 -24.31 5.27
N ILE A 64 -4.87 -23.09 5.79
CA ILE A 64 -4.82 -21.84 5.03
C ILE A 64 -3.61 -21.03 5.49
N TYR A 65 -2.83 -20.57 4.52
CA TYR A 65 -1.55 -19.88 4.72
C TYR A 65 -1.56 -18.53 3.99
N ALA A 66 -0.78 -17.58 4.49
CA ALA A 66 -0.55 -16.29 3.85
C ALA A 66 0.94 -15.94 3.88
N ALA A 67 1.45 -15.32 2.82
CA ALA A 67 2.86 -15.00 2.68
C ALA A 67 3.07 -13.71 1.87
N GLY A 68 4.25 -13.09 2.04
CA GLY A 68 4.60 -11.83 1.40
C GLY A 68 3.99 -10.63 2.13
N ASP A 69 3.84 -9.51 1.43
CA ASP A 69 3.44 -8.21 1.97
C ASP A 69 2.10 -8.22 2.71
N VAL A 70 1.25 -9.20 2.45
CA VAL A 70 -0.06 -9.32 3.10
C VAL A 70 0.01 -10.01 4.46
N ALA A 71 1.10 -10.71 4.78
CA ALA A 71 1.22 -11.49 6.01
C ALA A 71 1.71 -10.61 7.17
N ASN A 72 0.90 -10.50 8.21
CA ASN A 72 1.35 -10.04 9.52
C ASN A 72 1.90 -11.26 10.26
N TYR A 73 3.21 -11.46 10.14
CA TYR A 73 3.94 -12.57 10.73
C TYR A 73 4.68 -12.11 12.00
N PRO A 74 4.88 -13.00 12.99
CA PRO A 74 5.68 -12.68 14.16
C PRO A 74 7.13 -12.42 13.73
N ASP A 75 7.56 -11.17 13.87
CA ASP A 75 8.98 -10.83 13.78
C ASP A 75 9.67 -11.34 15.06
N THR A 76 10.78 -12.05 14.90
CA THR A 76 11.52 -12.63 16.04
C THR A 76 12.54 -11.65 16.62
N ILE A 77 12.75 -10.52 15.95
CA ILE A 77 13.74 -9.51 16.32
C ILE A 77 13.10 -8.36 17.10
N PHE A 78 11.84 -8.03 16.83
CA PHE A 78 11.14 -6.85 17.36
C PHE A 78 9.91 -7.21 18.19
#